data_AF-A0A396PH79-F1
#
_entry.id   AF-A0A396PH79-F1
#
_cell.length_a   1.000
_cell.length_b   1.000
_cell.length_c   1.000
_cell.angle_alpha   90.00
_cell.angle_beta   90.00
_cell.angle_gamma   90.00
#
_symmetry.space_group_name_H-M   'P 1'
#
loop_
_entity.id
_entity.type
_entity.pdbx_description
1 polymer ?
#
loop_
_entity_poly.entity_id
_entity_poly.type
_entity_poly.pdbx_seq_one_letter_code
_entity_poly.pdbx_strand_id
1 'polypeptide(L)' 'MELELIPGTRNKKRILLTDAGRELEKNTTDRLRGAEIRAYGKLSVEELNSYLEMTRKLTAALREETEKL' A
#
# COMPACT_ATOMS: atom_id res chain seq x y z
N MET A 1 9.17 -11.60 -10.42
CA MET A 1 8.90 -11.88 -8.98
C MET A 1 10.08 -12.67 -8.44
N GLU A 2 10.81 -12.11 -7.49
CA GLU A 2 11.95 -12.78 -6.85
C GLU A 2 11.53 -13.30 -5.48
N LEU A 3 12.04 -14.48 -5.14
CA LEU A 3 11.70 -15.17 -3.90
C LEU A 3 12.98 -15.42 -3.11
N GLU A 4 13.19 -14.64 -2.06
CA GLU A 4 14.32 -14.86 -1.16
C GLU A 4 13.90 -15.78 -0.01
N LEU A 5 14.74 -16.76 0.30
CA LEU A 5 14.53 -17.62 1.45
C LEU A 5 14.77 -16.83 2.74
N ILE A 6 13.86 -16.96 3.70
CA ILE A 6 14.07 -16.40 5.03
C ILE A 6 15.01 -17.34 5.80
N PRO A 7 16.16 -16.86 6.31
CA PRO A 7 17.08 -17.68 7.10
C PRO A 7 16.34 -18.37 8.26
N GLY A 8 16.54 -19.69 8.42
CA GLY A 8 15.92 -20.49 9.48
C GLY A 8 14.59 -21.17 9.13
N THR A 9 13.98 -20.90 7.97
CA THR A 9 12.77 -21.61 7.53
C THR A 9 12.80 -21.92 6.04
N ARG A 10 12.55 -23.18 5.66
CA ARG A 10 12.59 -23.64 4.25
C ARG A 10 11.31 -23.27 3.47
N ASN A 11 10.24 -22.95 4.18
CA ASN A 11 8.88 -22.76 3.69
C ASN A 11 8.38 -21.30 3.72
N LYS A 12 9.16 -20.36 4.27
CA LYS A 12 8.84 -18.93 4.19
C LYS A 12 9.76 -18.25 3.18
N LYS A 13 9.15 -17.51 2.25
CA LYS A 13 9.87 -16.76 1.22
C LYS A 13 9.43 -15.30 1.27
N ARG A 14 10.39 -14.39 1.12
CA ARG A 14 10.14 -12.97 0.93
C ARG A 14 9.87 -12.74 -0.56
N ILE A 15 8.70 -12.16 -0.85
CA ILE A 15 8.29 -11.83 -2.21
C ILE A 15 8.78 -10.42 -2.51
N LEU A 16 9.61 -10.27 -3.54
CA LEU A 16 10.10 -8.99 -4.02
C LEU A 16 9.70 -8.76 -5.47
N LEU A 17 9.41 -7.50 -5.79
CA LEU A 17 9.27 -7.08 -7.18
C LEU A 17 10.64 -7.13 -7.86
N THR A 18 10.69 -7.81 -9.00
CA THR A 18 11.80 -7.75 -9.95
C THR A 18 11.79 -6.41 -10.69
N ASP A 19 12.87 -6.06 -11.37
CA ASP A 19 12.94 -4.79 -12.13
C ASP A 19 11.86 -4.70 -13.22
N ALA A 20 11.60 -5.78 -13.95
CA ALA A 20 10.47 -5.88 -14.87
C ALA A 20 9.09 -5.73 -14.16
N GLY A 21 9.01 -6.15 -12.89
CA GLY A 21 7.81 -5.98 -12.07
C GLY A 21 7.59 -4.53 -11.63
N ARG A 22 8.67 -3.81 -11.31
CA ARG A 22 8.63 -2.35 -11.05
C ARG A 22 8.26 -1.56 -12.30
N GLU A 23 8.76 -1.98 -13.46
CA GLU A 23 8.42 -1.33 -14.73
C GLU A 23 6.95 -1.56 -15.10
N LEU A 24 6.43 -2.77 -14.86
CA LEU A 24 5.01 -3.05 -15.00
C LEU A 24 4.15 -2.23 -14.04
N GLU A 25 4.54 -2.14 -12.76
CA GLU A 25 3.87 -1.32 -11.74
C GLU A 25 3.75 0.14 -12.18
N LYS A 26 4.84 0.75 -12.66
CA LYS A 26 4.79 2.11 -13.22
C LYS A 26 3.76 2.20 -14.35
N ASN A 27 3.83 1.31 -15.33
CA ASN A 27 2.94 1.36 -16.50
C ASN A 27 1.45 1.11 -16.17
N THR A 28 1.15 0.34 -15.13
CA THR A 28 -0.23 -0.04 -14.78
C THR A 28 -0.85 0.83 -13.70
N THR A 29 -0.09 1.14 -12.66
CA THR A 29 -0.59 1.85 -11.47
C THR A 29 -0.31 3.35 -11.47
N ASP A 30 0.60 3.87 -12.30
CA ASP A 30 0.87 5.32 -12.34
C ASP A 30 -0.35 6.14 -12.77
N ARG A 31 -1.22 5.58 -13.63
CA ARG A 31 -2.47 6.26 -14.02
C ARG A 31 -3.40 6.44 -12.83
N LEU A 32 -3.50 5.41 -11.99
CA LEU A 32 -4.31 5.43 -10.77
C LEU A 32 -3.68 6.37 -9.73
N ARG A 33 -2.36 6.25 -9.50
CA ARG A 33 -1.58 7.14 -8.63
C ARG A 33 -1.74 8.61 -9.02
N GLY A 34 -1.67 8.91 -10.32
CA GLY A 34 -1.85 10.26 -10.84
C GLY A 34 -3.29 10.77 -10.64
N ALA A 35 -4.30 9.91 -10.80
CA ALA A 35 -5.68 10.26 -10.49
C ALA A 35 -5.89 10.55 -9.00
N GLU A 36 -5.26 9.74 -8.15
CA GLU A 36 -5.30 9.88 -6.69
C GLU A 36 -4.66 11.21 -6.24
N ILE A 37 -3.47 11.54 -6.76
CA ILE A 37 -2.79 12.83 -6.48
C ILE A 37 -3.67 14.01 -6.91
N ARG A 38 -4.29 13.94 -8.10
CA ARG A 38 -5.21 14.99 -8.57
C ARG A 38 -6.46 15.11 -7.70
N ALA A 39 -6.96 14.01 -7.15
CA ALA A 39 -8.11 14.01 -6.25
C ALA A 39 -7.74 14.66 -4.91
N TYR A 40 -6.62 14.27 -4.29
CA TYR A 40 -6.15 14.88 -3.05
C TYR A 40 -5.78 16.34 -3.21
N GLY A 41 -5.25 16.74 -4.37
CA GLY A 41 -4.94 18.15 -4.67
C GLY A 41 -6.17 19.07 -4.74
N LYS A 42 -7.39 18.54 -4.72
CA LYS A 42 -8.63 19.34 -4.60
C LYS A 42 -8.99 19.68 -3.15
N LEU A 43 -8.39 18.98 -2.19
CA LEU A 43 -8.60 19.20 -0.76
C LEU A 43 -7.61 20.26 -0.28
N SER A 44 -8.02 21.05 0.71
CA SER A 44 -7.08 21.84 1.50
C SER A 44 -6.15 20.93 2.31
N VAL A 45 -5.02 21.49 2.76
CA VAL A 45 -4.07 20.77 3.61
C VAL A 45 -4.74 20.27 4.90
N GLU A 46 -5.64 21.06 5.47
CA GLU A 46 -6.38 20.73 6.69
C GLU A 46 -7.36 19.57 6.46
N GLU A 47 -8.19 19.65 5.41
CA GLU A 47 -9.12 18.58 5.04
C GLU A 47 -8.38 17.27 4.75
N LEU A 48 -7.26 17.34 4.01
CA LEU A 48 -6.45 16.17 3.71
C LEU A 48 -5.86 15.55 4.99
N ASN A 49 -5.35 16.37 5.92
CA ASN A 49 -4.82 15.88 7.18
C ASN A 49 -5.90 15.20 8.03
N SER A 50 -7.08 15.82 8.15
CA SER A 50 -8.21 15.22 8.89
C SER A 50 -8.67 13.92 8.25
N TYR A 51 -8.77 13.87 6.92
CA TYR A 51 -9.09 12.64 6.20
C TYR A 51 -8.08 11.52 6.50
N LEU A 52 -6.79 11.79 6.35
CA LEU A 52 -5.73 10.82 6.59
C LEU A 52 -5.71 10.31 8.04
N GLU A 53 -5.97 11.19 9.01
CA GLU A 53 -6.04 10.81 10.42
C GLU A 53 -7.22 9.86 10.70
N MET A 54 -8.41 10.19 10.18
CA MET A 54 -9.60 9.35 10.36
C MET A 54 -9.46 8.01 9.65
N THR A 55 -8.94 7.99 8.42
CA THR A 55 -8.69 6.75 7.69
C THR A 55 -7.71 5.86 8.44
N ARG A 56 -6.62 6.41 9.00
CA ARG A 56 -5.67 5.62 9.82
C ARG A 56 -6.34 4.99 11.04
N LYS A 57 -7.14 5.77 11.79
CA LYS A 57 -7.88 5.26 12.97
C LYS A 57 -8.84 4.14 12.58
N LEU A 58 -9.61 4.32 11.50
CA LEU A 58 -10.53 3.30 11.00
C LEU A 58 -9.79 2.03 10.55
N THR A 59 -8.71 2.17 9.78
CA THR A 59 -7.92 1.02 9.31
C THR A 59 -7.31 0.24 10.47
N ALA A 60 -6.83 0.93 11.53
CA ALA A 60 -6.33 0.27 12.72
C ALA A 60 -7.43 -0.53 13.44
N ALA A 61 -8.59 0.10 13.68
CA ALA A 61 -9.73 -0.58 14.31
C ALA A 61 -10.22 -1.79 13.48
N LEU A 62 -10.33 -1.63 12.15
CA LEU A 62 -10.71 -2.74 11.27
C LEU A 62 -9.71 -3.89 11.35
N ARG A 63 -8.41 -3.59 11.42
CA ARG A 63 -7.39 -4.62 11.56
C ARG A 63 -7.53 -5.37 12.87
N GLU A 64 -7.73 -4.66 13.98
CA GLU A 64 -7.96 -5.27 15.29
C GLU A 64 -9.19 -6.19 15.29
N GLU A 65 -10.28 -5.78 14.64
CA GLU A 65 -11.47 -6.65 14.51
C GLU A 65 -11.23 -7.84 13.57
N THR A 66 -10.47 -7.65 12.49
CA THR A 66 -10.17 -8.73 11.53
C THR A 66 -9.23 -9.78 12.12
N GLU A 67 -8.33 -9.39 13.02
CA GLU A 67 -7.42 -10.31 13.72
C GLU A 67 -8.12 -11.19 14.77
N LYS A 68 -9.37 -10.86 15.14
CA LYS A 68 -10.21 -11.67 16.04
C LYS A 68 -11.02 -12.76 15.32
N LEU A 69 -11.05 -12.74 13.98
CA LEU A 69 -11.69 -13.79 13.16
C LEU A 69 -10.84 -15.06 13.14
#